data_AF-A0A2N3V6B9-F1
#
_entry.id   AF-A0A2N3V6B9-F1
#
_cell.length_a   1.000
_cell.length_b   1.000
_cell.length_c   1.000
_cell.angle_alpha   90.00
_cell.angle_beta   90.00
_cell.angle_gamma   90.00
#
_symmetry.space_group_name_H-M   'P 1'
#
loop_
_entity.id
_entity.type
_entity.pdbx_description
1 polymer ?
#
loop_
_entity_poly.entity_id
_entity_poly.type
_entity_poly.pdbx_seq_one_letter_code
_entity_poly.pdbx_strand_id
1 'polypeptide(L)'
;MMRPKQAPGTRWRTPIAVSALLIACAAGLFWLRCVYIVLHSRLSTDPLTDPHGYELLFGTVLALPTAAVVAATAPFVVAPGPSRSRLARVVVTLLIVLTALPVIALLTA
;
A
#
# COMPACT_ATOMS: atom_id res chain seq x y z
N MET A 1 36.76 -12.93 21.30
CA MET A 1 35.65 -12.37 20.51
C MET A 1 34.39 -12.31 21.38
N MET A 2 34.07 -11.15 21.96
CA MET A 2 32.84 -10.97 22.75
C MET A 2 31.64 -10.83 21.81
N ARG A 3 30.68 -11.77 21.88
CA ARG A 3 29.36 -11.57 21.25
C ARG A 3 28.69 -10.36 21.93
N PRO A 4 28.26 -9.33 21.18
CA PRO A 4 27.52 -8.22 21.79
C PRO A 4 26.26 -8.78 22.47
N LYS A 5 26.08 -8.46 23.76
CA LYS A 5 24.86 -8.78 24.51
C LYS A 5 23.68 -8.18 23.73
N GLN A 6 22.82 -9.02 23.17
CA GLN A 6 21.58 -8.56 22.57
C GLN A 6 20.77 -7.86 23.66
N ALA A 7 20.46 -6.58 23.44
CA ALA A 7 19.66 -5.80 24.36
C ALA A 7 18.31 -6.51 24.62
N PRO A 8 17.86 -6.63 25.88
CA PRO A 8 16.57 -7.23 26.19
C PRO A 8 15.47 -6.41 25.52
N GLY A 9 14.87 -6.95 24.45
CA GLY A 9 13.89 -6.26 23.59
C GLY A 9 13.96 -6.61 22.10
N THR A 10 15.05 -7.23 21.63
CA THR A 10 15.19 -7.62 20.20
C THR A 10 14.34 -8.82 19.79
N ARG A 11 14.01 -9.73 20.71
CA ARG A 11 13.24 -10.96 20.42
C ARG A 11 11.84 -10.71 19.86
N TRP A 12 11.15 -9.67 20.32
CA TRP A 12 9.81 -9.30 19.84
C TRP A 12 9.83 -8.47 18.56
N ARG A 13 11.00 -7.94 18.18
CA ARG A 13 11.11 -7.01 17.05
C ARG A 13 11.07 -7.73 15.70
N THR A 14 11.66 -8.92 15.63
CA THR A 14 11.64 -9.78 14.44
C THR A 14 10.23 -10.21 14.04
N PRO A 15 9.40 -10.81 14.93
CA PRO A 15 8.05 -11.22 14.54
C PRO A 15 7.19 -10.01 14.15
N ILE A 16 7.31 -8.86 14.82
CA ILE A 16 6.59 -7.63 14.44
C ILE A 16 6.99 -7.17 13.04
N ALA A 17 8.28 -7.12 12.73
CA ALA A 17 8.76 -6.69 11.43
C ALA A 17 8.32 -7.64 10.31
N VAL A 18 8.33 -8.96 10.55
CA VAL A 18 7.86 -9.96 9.59
C VAL A 18 6.35 -9.83 9.36
N SER A 19 5.54 -9.73 10.42
CA SER A 19 4.10 -9.53 10.28
C SER A 19 3.77 -8.22 9.56
N ALA A 20 4.46 -7.13 9.90
CA ALA A 20 4.30 -5.85 9.23
C ALA A 20 4.65 -5.95 7.74
N LEU A 21 5.72 -6.66 7.38
CA LEU A 21 6.11 -6.89 5.99
C LEU A 21 5.05 -7.70 5.24
N LEU A 22 4.56 -8.80 5.82
CA LEU A 22 3.54 -9.63 5.19
C LEU A 22 2.24 -8.85 4.95
N ILE A 23 1.78 -8.09 5.96
CA ILE A 23 0.57 -7.27 5.84
C ILE A 23 0.77 -6.17 4.80
N ALA A 24 1.91 -5.45 4.84
CA ALA A 24 2.21 -4.39 3.89
C ALA A 24 2.30 -4.92 2.44
N CYS A 25 2.90 -6.10 2.24
CA CYS A 25 3.00 -6.73 0.93
C CYS A 25 1.63 -7.19 0.43
N ALA A 26 0.85 -7.89 1.26
CA ALA A 26 -0.49 -8.37 0.88
C ALA A 26 -1.43 -7.20 0.54
N ALA A 27 -1.46 -6.18 1.40
CA ALA A 27 -2.22 -4.96 1.15
C ALA A 27 -1.69 -4.22 -0.08
N GLY A 28 -0.37 -4.13 -0.25
CA GLY A 28 0.25 -3.46 -1.40
C GLY A 28 -0.11 -4.13 -2.74
N LEU A 29 -0.10 -5.45 -2.79
CA LEU A 29 -0.51 -6.21 -3.97
C LEU A 29 -2.01 -6.04 -4.26
N PHE A 30 -2.85 -6.08 -3.22
CA PHE A 30 -4.29 -5.85 -3.39
C PHE A 30 -4.58 -4.42 -3.86
N TRP A 31 -3.90 -3.42 -3.29
CA TRP A 31 -3.98 -2.03 -3.73
C TRP A 31 -3.55 -1.88 -5.19
N LEU A 32 -2.42 -2.50 -5.58
CA LEU A 32 -1.94 -2.47 -6.96
C LEU A 32 -2.94 -3.10 -7.93
N ARG A 33 -3.60 -4.18 -7.51
CA ARG A 33 -4.68 -4.81 -8.28
C ARG A 33 -5.88 -3.87 -8.45
N CYS A 34 -6.29 -3.15 -7.40
CA CYS A 34 -7.34 -2.14 -7.50
C CYS A 34 -6.97 -1.03 -8.50
N VAL A 35 -5.77 -0.47 -8.41
CA VAL A 35 -5.29 0.56 -9.33
C VAL A 35 -5.28 0.05 -10.78
N TYR A 36 -4.79 -1.17 -10.99
CA TYR A 36 -4.79 -1.80 -12.31
C TYR A 36 -6.20 -1.93 -12.89
N ILE A 37 -7.17 -2.43 -12.09
CA ILE A 37 -8.56 -2.60 -12.53
C ILE A 37 -9.17 -1.24 -12.93
N VAL A 38 -8.98 -0.19 -12.12
CA VAL A 38 -9.51 1.15 -12.44
C VAL A 38 -8.90 1.69 -13.74
N LEU A 39 -7.58 1.59 -13.91
CA LEU A 39 -6.92 2.06 -15.12
C LEU A 39 -7.31 1.22 -16.34
N HIS A 40 -7.49 -0.09 -16.18
CA HIS A 40 -7.93 -0.97 -17.25
C HIS A 40 -9.37 -0.64 -17.70
N SER A 41 -10.30 -0.50 -16.75
CA SER A 41 -11.68 -0.07 -17.02
C SER A 41 -11.68 1.29 -17.73
N ARG A 42 -10.91 2.28 -17.24
CA ARG A 42 -10.89 3.63 -17.82
C ARG A 42 -10.28 3.70 -19.22
N LEU A 43 -9.21 2.94 -19.47
CA LEU A 43 -8.44 3.01 -20.72
C LEU A 43 -8.92 1.99 -21.76
N SER A 44 -9.85 1.10 -21.41
CA SER A 44 -10.43 0.16 -22.36
C SER A 44 -11.29 0.88 -23.40
N THR A 45 -11.17 0.46 -24.66
CA THR A 45 -12.02 0.91 -25.77
C THR A 45 -13.21 0.00 -26.00
N ASP A 46 -13.26 -1.15 -25.32
CA ASP A 46 -14.35 -2.11 -25.45
C ASP A 46 -15.49 -1.75 -24.47
N PRO A 47 -16.70 -1.42 -24.97
CA PRO A 47 -17.84 -1.06 -24.12
C PRO A 47 -18.31 -2.20 -23.21
N LEU A 48 -17.87 -3.45 -23.46
CA LEU A 48 -18.19 -4.60 -22.62
C LEU A 48 -17.26 -4.77 -21.41
N THR A 49 -16.15 -4.03 -21.34
CA THR A 49 -15.15 -4.20 -20.26
C THR A 49 -15.71 -3.77 -18.90
N ASP A 50 -16.39 -2.62 -18.84
CA ASP A 50 -17.05 -2.15 -17.62
C ASP A 50 -18.35 -1.40 -17.98
N PRO A 51 -19.42 -2.13 -18.38
CA PRO A 51 -20.66 -1.53 -18.91
C PRO A 51 -21.37 -0.61 -17.91
N HIS A 52 -21.10 -0.81 -16.62
CA HIS A 52 -21.77 -0.13 -15.52
C HIS A 52 -20.83 0.79 -14.72
N GLY A 53 -19.53 0.79 -15.00
CA GLY A 53 -18.54 1.54 -14.22
C GLY A 53 -18.25 0.93 -12.83
N TYR A 54 -18.62 -0.33 -12.59
CA TYR A 54 -18.46 -0.96 -11.29
C TYR A 54 -16.99 -1.23 -10.96
N GLU A 55 -16.21 -1.64 -11.94
CA GLU A 55 -14.78 -1.85 -11.74
C GLU A 55 -14.08 -0.54 -11.39
N LEU A 56 -14.45 0.54 -12.08
CA LEU A 56 -13.97 1.89 -11.81
C LEU A 56 -14.32 2.36 -10.39
N LEU A 57 -15.58 2.21 -9.98
CA LEU A 57 -16.08 2.65 -8.68
C LEU A 57 -15.49 1.81 -7.54
N PHE A 58 -15.66 0.48 -7.57
CA PHE A 58 -15.22 -0.40 -6.50
C PHE A 58 -13.69 -0.44 -6.41
N GLY A 59 -12.98 -0.42 -7.54
CA GLY A 59 -11.53 -0.34 -7.56
C GLY A 59 -11.02 0.93 -6.87
N THR A 60 -11.65 2.08 -7.13
CA THR A 60 -11.27 3.35 -6.49
C THR A 60 -11.58 3.35 -4.99
N VAL A 61 -12.79 2.92 -4.60
CA VAL A 61 -13.22 2.89 -3.20
C VAL A 61 -12.37 1.92 -2.37
N LEU A 62 -11.99 0.77 -2.91
CA LEU A 62 -11.15 -0.23 -2.22
C LEU A 62 -9.66 0.14 -2.20
N ALA A 63 -9.17 0.91 -3.17
CA ALA A 63 -7.79 1.38 -3.17
C ALA A 63 -7.48 2.26 -1.94
N LEU A 64 -8.42 3.11 -1.51
CA LEU A 64 -8.22 4.02 -0.37
C LEU A 64 -7.90 3.32 0.96
N PRO A 65 -8.77 2.43 1.51
CA PRO A 65 -8.49 1.74 2.76
C PRO A 65 -7.25 0.84 2.65
N THR A 66 -7.02 0.25 1.47
CA THR A 66 -5.88 -0.63 1.27
C THR A 66 -4.55 0.14 1.27
N ALA A 67 -4.51 1.30 0.61
CA ALA A 67 -3.37 2.22 0.69
C ALA A 67 -3.11 2.66 2.14
N ALA A 68 -4.16 2.94 2.91
CA ALA A 68 -4.04 3.29 4.32
C ALA A 68 -3.41 2.16 5.16
N VAL A 69 -3.78 0.90 4.90
CA VAL A 69 -3.16 -0.26 5.56
C VAL A 69 -1.67 -0.35 5.24
N VAL A 70 -1.27 -0.16 3.98
CA VAL A 70 0.16 -0.14 3.59
C VAL A 70 0.89 1.00 4.30
N ALA A 71 0.34 2.20 4.29
CA ALA A 71 0.91 3.37 4.94
C ALA A 71 1.10 3.16 6.45
N ALA A 72 0.13 2.52 7.11
CA ALA A 72 0.18 2.24 8.53
C ALA A 72 1.20 1.15 8.89
N THR A 73 1.35 0.13 8.05
CA THR A 73 2.16 -1.07 8.37
C THR A 73 3.60 -0.99 7.87
N ALA A 74 3.87 -0.36 6.73
CA ALA A 74 5.21 -0.25 6.15
C ALA A 74 6.29 0.30 7.10
N PRO A 75 6.03 1.34 7.95
CA PRO A 75 7.05 1.85 8.86
C PRO A 75 7.52 0.84 9.92
N PHE A 76 6.71 -0.17 10.24
CA PHE A 76 7.04 -1.18 11.26
C PHE A 76 8.01 -2.26 10.75
N VAL A 77 8.29 -2.31 9.45
CA VAL A 77 9.34 -3.19 8.87
C VAL A 77 10.73 -2.77 9.37
N VAL A 78 10.91 -1.49 9.67
CA VAL A 78 12.20 -0.92 10.10
C VAL A 78 12.15 -0.62 11.60
N ALA A 79 13.30 -0.79 12.27
CA ALA A 79 13.44 -0.45 13.68
C ALA A 79 13.13 1.03 13.96
N PRO A 80 12.63 1.38 15.17
CA PRO A 80 12.39 2.77 15.55
C PRO A 80 13.66 3.63 15.39
N GLY A 81 13.55 4.74 14.66
CA GLY A 81 14.65 5.65 14.39
C GLY A 81 14.40 6.55 13.18
N PRO A 82 15.40 7.36 12.78
CA PRO A 82 15.28 8.29 11.65
C PRO A 82 14.98 7.61 10.30
N SER A 83 15.39 6.35 10.13
CA SER A 83 15.10 5.55 8.93
C SER A 83 13.61 5.23 8.80
N ARG A 84 12.93 4.92 9.91
CA ARG A 84 11.49 4.63 9.94
C ARG A 84 10.65 5.84 9.53
N SER A 85 10.99 7.04 10.01
CA SER A 85 10.26 8.26 9.65
C SER A 85 10.49 8.68 8.19
N ARG A 86 11.71 8.47 7.66
CA ARG A 86 11.98 8.63 6.23
C ARG A 86 11.19 7.65 5.39
N LEU A 87 11.18 6.36 5.75
CA LEU A 87 10.40 5.35 5.04
C LEU A 87 8.91 5.69 5.05
N ALA A 88 8.35 6.03 6.22
CA ALA A 88 6.95 6.42 6.36
C ALA A 88 6.62 7.59 5.43
N ARG A 89 7.45 8.63 5.41
CA ARG A 89 7.25 9.80 4.56
C ARG A 89 7.26 9.43 3.09
N VAL A 90 8.27 8.69 2.63
CA VAL A 90 8.39 8.27 1.22
C VAL A 90 7.20 7.41 0.81
N VAL A 91 6.85 6.39 1.59
CA VAL A 91 5.74 5.48 1.30
C VAL A 91 4.40 6.22 1.27
N VAL A 92 4.13 7.06 2.26
CA VAL A 92 2.89 7.85 2.32
C VAL A 92 2.79 8.80 1.14
N THR A 93 3.87 9.53 0.82
CA THR A 93 3.86 10.43 -0.35
C THR A 93 3.62 9.66 -1.64
N LEU A 94 4.31 8.52 -1.84
CA LEU A 94 4.12 7.68 -3.02
C LEU A 94 2.67 7.17 -3.12
N LEU A 95 2.12 6.66 -2.02
CA LEU A 95 0.75 6.16 -1.98
C LEU A 95 -0.27 7.27 -2.25
N ILE A 96 -0.10 8.47 -1.70
CA ILE A 96 -0.98 9.61 -1.99
C ILE A 96 -0.96 9.94 -3.48
N VAL A 97 0.24 10.10 -4.06
CA VAL A 97 0.40 10.45 -5.47
C VAL A 97 -0.20 9.37 -6.39
N LEU A 98 0.09 8.11 -6.13
CA LEU A 98 -0.41 7.02 -6.97
C LEU A 98 -1.89 6.72 -6.75
N THR A 99 -2.41 6.91 -5.53
CA THR A 99 -3.85 6.74 -5.25
C THR A 99 -4.69 7.90 -5.78
N ALA A 100 -4.08 9.05 -6.08
CA ALA A 100 -4.77 10.12 -6.81
C ALA A 100 -5.16 9.69 -8.24
N LEU A 101 -4.41 8.77 -8.87
CA LEU A 101 -4.69 8.29 -10.22
C LEU A 101 -6.09 7.64 -10.36
N PRO A 102 -6.48 6.63 -9.56
CA PRO A 102 -7.82 6.06 -9.64
C PRO A 102 -8.92 7.08 -9.29
N VAL A 103 -8.66 8.03 -8.38
CA VAL A 103 -9.61 9.12 -8.08
C VAL A 103 -9.81 10.03 -9.30
N ILE A 104 -8.73 10.43 -9.97
CA ILE A 104 -8.80 11.24 -11.20
C ILE A 104 -9.50 10.45 -12.31
N ALA A 105 -9.19 9.17 -12.48
CA ALA A 105 -9.84 8.31 -13.46
C ALA A 105 -11.36 8.21 -13.22
N LEU A 106 -11.78 8.13 -11.94
CA LEU A 106 -13.19 8.15 -11.56
C LEU A 106 -13.86 9.51 -11.82
N LEU A 107 -13.19 10.61 -11.52
CA LEU A 107 -13.76 11.97 -11.69
C LEU A 107 -13.81 12.44 -13.14
N THR A 108 -12.94 11.90 -13.98
CA THR A 108 -12.91 12.22 -15.42
C THR A 108 -13.71 11.24 -16.25
N ALA A 109 -14.39 10.28 -15.61
CA ALA A 109 -15.11 9.17 -16.23
C ALA A 109 -16.18 9.62 -17.22
#